data_AF-A0A7X4W9K6-F1
#
_entry.id   AF-A0A7X4W9K6-F1
#
_cell.length_a   1.000
_cell.length_b   1.000
_cell.length_c   1.000
_cell.angle_alpha   90.00
_cell.angle_beta   90.00
_cell.angle_gamma   90.00
#
_symmetry.space_group_name_H-M   'P 1'
#
loop_
_entity.id
_entity.type
_entity.pdbx_description
1 polymer ?
#
loop_
_entity_poly.entity_id
_entity_poly.type
_entity_poly.pdbx_seq_one_letter_code
_entity_poly.pdbx_strand_id
1 'polypeptide(L)'
;MKSIVILSAACFMASAPAFAETSSPAETVSSNKTYFYGGIGTIGLTMKDKPDAITEDITPNLSLGLGHEFSEYIALETFISFSSTEYSNEWNPFDNTKIDLSLSQIGVSVVPSTGELGNSGIKLYARLNASIVSADAEVSGSSLNGYTLNSSDTGAMLDGGVGIQWNINDNFMIRGEYLTNLADSSLDDFSDYFDYQGAQIAVGYRF
;
A
#
# COMPACT_ATOMS: atom_id res chain seq x y z
N MET A 1 -17.36 -16.32 -28.82
CA MET A 1 -15.88 -16.29 -28.87
C MET A 1 -15.43 -14.95 -28.31
N LYS A 2 -14.91 -14.91 -27.09
CA LYS A 2 -14.32 -13.73 -26.47
C LYS A 2 -12.83 -14.02 -26.29
N SER A 3 -12.00 -13.15 -26.84
CA SER A 3 -10.54 -13.29 -26.86
C SER A 3 -9.98 -13.20 -25.44
N ILE A 4 -9.29 -14.25 -25.01
CA ILE A 4 -8.46 -14.24 -23.80
C ILE A 4 -7.11 -13.66 -24.20
N VAL A 5 -6.79 -12.47 -23.71
CA VAL A 5 -5.44 -11.90 -23.81
C VAL A 5 -4.65 -12.41 -22.60
N ILE A 6 -3.71 -13.32 -22.87
CA ILE A 6 -2.75 -13.81 -21.89
C ILE A 6 -1.71 -12.70 -21.68
N LEU A 7 -1.77 -12.02 -20.53
CA LEU A 7 -0.73 -11.08 -20.12
C LEU A 7 0.51 -11.87 -19.75
N SER A 8 1.51 -11.85 -20.62
CA SER A 8 2.79 -12.53 -20.42
C SER A 8 3.59 -11.77 -19.36
N ALA A 9 3.81 -12.41 -18.21
CA ALA A 9 4.81 -12.00 -17.24
C ALA A 9 6.20 -12.18 -17.86
N ALA A 10 6.68 -11.13 -18.52
CA ALA A 10 8.04 -11.08 -19.03
C ALA A 10 8.95 -10.48 -17.95
N CYS A 11 9.88 -11.29 -17.47
CA CYS A 11 11.04 -10.89 -16.68
C CYS A 11 11.73 -9.66 -17.32
N PHE A 12 11.61 -8.49 -16.70
CA PHE A 12 12.54 -7.39 -16.92
C PHE A 12 13.66 -7.47 -15.89
N MET A 13 14.53 -8.47 -16.05
CA MET A 13 15.92 -8.31 -15.61
C MET A 13 16.71 -7.78 -16.81
N ALA A 14 17.50 -6.74 -16.56
CA ALA A 14 18.42 -6.05 -17.47
C ALA A 14 17.84 -4.91 -18.34
N SER A 15 17.88 -3.70 -17.80
CA SER A 15 18.68 -2.60 -18.39
C SER A 15 18.59 -1.36 -17.49
N ALA A 16 19.61 -1.16 -16.65
CA ALA A 16 19.80 0.11 -15.98
C ALA A 16 20.16 1.17 -17.03
N PRO A 17 19.47 2.33 -17.11
CA PRO A 17 19.96 3.45 -17.90
C PRO A 17 21.20 4.02 -17.20
N ALA A 18 22.35 3.95 -17.88
CA ALA A 18 23.56 4.66 -17.50
C ALA A 18 23.32 6.16 -17.70
N PHE A 19 22.93 6.87 -16.64
CA PHE A 19 22.98 8.33 -16.62
C PHE A 19 24.36 8.80 -16.20
N ALA A 20 24.87 9.76 -16.98
CA ALA A 20 26.25 10.22 -17.01
C ALA A 20 26.79 10.66 -15.64
N GLU A 21 27.95 10.10 -15.29
CA GLU A 21 28.81 10.56 -14.21
C GLU A 21 29.27 11.99 -14.51
N THR A 22 28.92 12.94 -13.63
CA THR A 22 29.62 14.22 -13.53
C THR A 22 30.41 14.18 -12.24
N SER A 23 31.73 14.12 -12.37
CA SER A 23 32.69 13.92 -11.28
C SER A 23 32.75 15.14 -10.35
N SER A 24 32.42 14.91 -9.08
CA SER A 24 32.84 15.76 -7.96
C SER A 24 33.33 14.83 -6.84
N PRO A 25 34.50 15.08 -6.22
CA PRO A 25 34.97 14.30 -5.09
C PRO A 25 34.35 14.85 -3.81
N ALA A 26 33.09 14.53 -3.59
CA ALA A 26 32.50 14.50 -2.25
C ALA A 26 32.15 13.03 -2.00
N GLU A 27 32.56 12.50 -0.85
CA GLU A 27 32.41 11.10 -0.45
C GLU A 27 31.05 10.54 -0.88
N THR A 28 31.03 9.82 -2.00
CA THR A 28 29.87 9.07 -2.44
C THR A 28 29.67 7.94 -1.45
N VAL A 29 28.82 8.16 -0.46
CA VAL A 29 28.17 7.09 0.30
C VAL A 29 27.20 6.39 -0.66
N SER A 30 27.76 5.75 -1.68
CA SER A 30 27.06 4.84 -2.56
C SER A 30 26.88 3.56 -1.78
N SER A 31 25.77 3.48 -1.05
CA SER A 31 25.34 2.21 -0.48
C SER A 31 24.02 1.84 -1.11
N ASN A 32 24.11 1.21 -2.28
CA ASN A 32 23.01 0.45 -2.86
C ASN A 32 22.69 -0.69 -1.88
N LYS A 33 21.76 -0.43 -0.95
CA LYS A 33 21.38 -1.41 0.07
C LYS A 33 20.11 -2.12 -0.36
N THR A 34 20.06 -3.40 -0.04
CA THR A 34 18.81 -4.15 -0.05
C THR A 34 18.21 -4.07 1.35
N TYR A 35 16.90 -4.06 1.46
CA TYR A 35 16.25 -4.04 2.77
C TYR A 35 14.96 -4.83 2.77
N PHE A 36 14.63 -5.40 3.92
CA PHE A 36 13.28 -5.87 4.18
C PHE A 36 12.61 -4.95 5.19
N TYR A 37 11.29 -4.85 5.14
CA TYR A 37 10.52 -4.12 6.13
C TYR A 37 9.20 -4.82 6.47
N GLY A 38 8.71 -4.55 7.67
CA GLY A 38 7.37 -4.89 8.12
C GLY A 38 6.66 -3.67 8.66
N GLY A 39 5.42 -3.46 8.23
CA GLY A 39 4.60 -2.31 8.58
C GLY A 39 3.29 -2.70 9.22
N ILE A 40 2.81 -1.81 10.09
CA ILE A 40 1.47 -1.82 10.65
C ILE A 40 0.83 -0.44 10.53
N GLY A 41 -0.48 -0.37 10.40
CA GLY A 41 -1.14 0.92 10.25
C GLY A 41 -2.65 0.85 10.29
N THR A 42 -3.27 1.86 9.71
CA THR A 42 -4.73 2.07 9.60
C THR A 42 -5.14 2.23 8.14
N ILE A 43 -4.37 1.64 7.22
CA ILE A 43 -4.75 1.67 5.81
C ILE A 43 -5.90 0.70 5.61
N GLY A 44 -7.03 1.21 5.12
CA GLY A 44 -8.26 0.44 4.99
C GLY A 44 -9.16 0.97 3.89
N LEU A 45 -10.35 0.36 3.79
CA LEU A 45 -11.40 0.74 2.86
C LEU A 45 -12.42 1.59 3.62
N THR A 46 -12.43 2.90 3.38
CA THR A 46 -13.32 3.87 4.00
C THR A 46 -14.52 4.17 3.09
N MET A 47 -15.74 4.07 3.61
CA MET A 47 -16.98 4.37 2.86
C MET A 47 -17.06 5.85 2.46
N LYS A 48 -17.23 6.13 1.16
CA LYS A 48 -17.33 7.49 0.61
C LYS A 48 -18.51 8.28 1.18
N ASP A 49 -19.68 7.65 1.24
CA ASP A 49 -20.93 8.25 1.72
C ASP A 49 -21.41 7.56 3.01
N LYS A 50 -20.52 7.40 3.99
CA LYS A 50 -20.82 6.71 5.25
C LYS A 50 -21.99 7.39 6.00
N PRO A 51 -23.11 6.70 6.27
CA PRO A 51 -24.17 7.23 7.13
C PRO A 51 -23.69 7.43 8.57
N ASP A 52 -24.22 8.45 9.26
CA ASP A 52 -23.86 8.78 10.65
C ASP A 52 -24.14 7.63 11.64
N ALA A 53 -25.09 6.76 11.33
CA ALA A 53 -25.48 5.62 12.17
C ALA A 53 -24.54 4.40 12.06
N ILE A 54 -23.57 4.43 11.13
CA ILE A 54 -22.61 3.34 10.92
C ILE A 54 -21.25 3.72 11.52
N THR A 55 -20.76 2.88 12.43
CA THR A 55 -19.41 2.97 12.99
C THR A 55 -18.43 2.26 12.07
N GLU A 56 -17.25 2.85 11.85
CA GLU A 56 -16.15 2.30 11.05
C GLU A 56 -15.00 1.94 12.00
N ASP A 57 -14.69 0.65 12.07
CA ASP A 57 -13.58 0.12 12.85
C ASP A 57 -12.50 -0.40 11.89
N ILE A 58 -11.47 0.43 11.67
CA ILE A 58 -10.32 0.06 10.85
C ILE A 58 -9.42 -0.90 11.66
N THR A 59 -9.36 -2.15 11.22
CA THR A 59 -8.43 -3.14 11.80
C THR A 59 -7.00 -2.80 11.36
N PRO A 60 -5.99 -2.98 12.23
CA PRO A 60 -4.62 -2.68 11.86
C PRO A 60 -4.19 -3.42 10.59
N ASN A 61 -3.74 -2.68 9.57
CA ASN A 61 -3.20 -3.30 8.37
C ASN A 61 -1.82 -3.87 8.65
N LEU A 62 -1.44 -4.93 7.93
CA LEU A 62 -0.11 -5.52 7.97
C LEU A 62 0.52 -5.40 6.58
N SER A 63 1.77 -4.98 6.51
CA SER A 63 2.55 -4.97 5.27
C SER A 63 3.92 -5.59 5.46
N LEU A 64 4.41 -6.28 4.43
CA LEU A 64 5.78 -6.78 4.35
C LEU A 64 6.34 -6.40 2.99
N GLY A 65 7.60 -6.00 2.93
CA GLY A 65 8.24 -5.64 1.68
C GLY A 65 9.73 -5.92 1.64
N LEU A 66 10.23 -6.03 0.41
CA LEU A 66 11.65 -6.15 0.07
C LEU A 66 11.98 -5.05 -0.94
N GLY A 67 13.00 -4.24 -0.64
CA GLY A 67 13.40 -3.14 -1.48
C GLY A 67 14.89 -3.14 -1.80
N HIS A 68 15.24 -2.47 -2.89
CA HIS A 68 16.61 -2.23 -3.32
C HIS A 68 16.78 -0.75 -3.68
N GLU A 69 17.72 -0.08 -3.02
CA GLU A 69 18.12 1.30 -3.32
C GLU A 69 19.10 1.28 -4.51
N PHE A 70 18.71 1.86 -5.65
CA PHE A 70 19.60 2.00 -6.81
C PHE A 70 20.46 3.27 -6.72
N SER A 71 19.98 4.25 -5.97
CA SER A 71 20.69 5.46 -5.60
C SER A 71 20.11 6.02 -4.30
N GLU A 72 20.67 7.11 -3.79
CA GLU A 72 20.07 7.83 -2.66
C GLU A 72 18.67 8.40 -2.98
N TYR A 73 18.33 8.57 -4.26
CA TYR A 73 17.09 9.20 -4.71
C TYR A 73 16.02 8.22 -5.18
N ILE A 74 16.36 6.97 -5.47
CA ILE A 74 15.38 6.02 -6.02
C ILE A 74 15.60 4.60 -5.52
N ALA A 75 14.49 3.98 -5.11
CA ALA A 75 14.43 2.56 -4.78
C ALA A 75 13.27 1.89 -5.52
N LEU A 76 13.39 0.57 -5.69
CA LEU A 76 12.30 -0.29 -6.15
C LEU A 76 11.97 -1.26 -5.03
N GLU A 77 10.69 -1.53 -4.82
CA GLU A 77 10.22 -2.48 -3.81
C GLU A 77 9.25 -3.49 -4.39
N THR A 78 9.21 -4.67 -3.78
CA THR A 78 8.07 -5.57 -3.84
C THR A 78 7.40 -5.58 -2.47
N PHE A 79 6.08 -5.75 -2.45
CA PHE A 79 5.33 -5.77 -1.20
C PHE A 79 4.15 -6.72 -1.23
N ILE A 80 3.74 -7.14 -0.04
CA ILE A 80 2.44 -7.72 0.24
C ILE A 80 1.79 -6.92 1.37
N SER A 81 0.48 -6.72 1.29
CA SER A 81 -0.28 -6.03 2.34
C SER A 81 -1.65 -6.64 2.54
N PHE A 82 -2.10 -6.61 3.78
CA PHE A 82 -3.42 -7.07 4.21
C PHE A 82 -4.07 -5.96 5.03
N SER A 83 -5.30 -5.60 4.69
CA SER A 83 -6.10 -4.62 5.40
C SER A 83 -7.51 -5.14 5.58
N SER A 84 -8.14 -4.77 6.69
CA SER A 84 -9.53 -5.11 6.98
C SER A 84 -10.22 -3.93 7.64
N THR A 85 -11.49 -3.71 7.30
CA THR A 85 -12.33 -2.65 7.87
C THR A 85 -13.69 -3.26 8.19
N GLU A 86 -14.11 -3.14 9.45
CA GLU A 86 -15.42 -3.58 9.90
C GLU A 86 -16.34 -2.36 9.99
N TYR A 87 -17.57 -2.50 9.50
CA TYR A 87 -18.65 -1.54 9.71
C TYR A 87 -19.76 -2.18 10.53
N SER A 88 -20.24 -1.47 11.55
CA SER A 88 -21.32 -1.96 12.41
C SER A 88 -22.39 -0.88 12.67
N ASN A 89 -23.64 -1.33 12.83
CA ASN A 89 -24.76 -0.46 13.20
C ASN A 89 -24.98 -0.50 14.72
N GLU A 90 -24.42 0.46 15.45
CA GLU A 90 -24.55 0.49 16.92
C GLU A 90 -25.89 1.07 17.40
N TRP A 91 -26.70 1.65 16.51
CA TRP A 91 -27.90 2.40 16.90
C TRP A 91 -29.14 1.53 17.16
N ASN A 92 -29.13 0.26 16.74
CA ASN A 92 -30.24 -0.66 16.96
C ASN A 92 -29.74 -1.97 17.61
N PRO A 93 -30.00 -2.21 18.92
CA PRO A 93 -29.54 -3.41 19.63
C PRO A 93 -30.22 -4.71 19.15
N PHE A 94 -31.15 -4.63 18.21
CA PHE A 94 -31.79 -5.78 17.55
C PHE A 94 -31.29 -6.00 16.11
N ASP A 95 -30.41 -5.13 15.60
CA ASP A 95 -29.80 -5.22 14.27
C ASP A 95 -28.29 -5.41 14.43
N ASN A 96 -27.86 -6.68 14.49
CA ASN A 96 -26.44 -7.05 14.59
C ASN A 96 -25.76 -7.08 13.22
N THR A 97 -26.16 -6.23 12.28
CA THR A 97 -25.57 -6.28 10.95
C THR A 97 -24.16 -5.70 10.96
N LYS A 98 -23.23 -6.48 10.45
CA LYS A 98 -21.82 -6.14 10.27
C LYS A 98 -21.44 -6.30 8.81
N ILE A 99 -20.59 -5.40 8.32
CA ILE A 99 -19.97 -5.50 7.01
C ILE A 99 -18.47 -5.59 7.24
N ASP A 100 -17.89 -6.73 6.88
CA ASP A 100 -16.46 -6.96 6.93
C ASP A 100 -15.90 -6.80 5.52
N LEU A 101 -15.01 -5.82 5.36
CA LEU A 101 -14.27 -5.61 4.11
C LEU A 101 -12.83 -6.01 4.34
N SER A 102 -12.31 -6.86 3.47
CA SER A 102 -10.89 -7.22 3.48
C SER A 102 -10.27 -6.99 2.12
N LEU A 103 -9.01 -6.58 2.13
CA LEU A 103 -8.26 -6.32 0.92
C LEU A 103 -6.83 -6.83 1.09
N SER A 104 -6.42 -7.70 0.17
CA SER A 104 -5.09 -8.28 0.09
C SER A 104 -4.40 -7.80 -1.18
N GLN A 105 -3.14 -7.42 -1.10
CA GLN A 105 -2.37 -6.94 -2.25
C GLN A 105 -1.02 -7.62 -2.35
N ILE A 106 -0.57 -7.79 -3.59
CA ILE A 106 0.80 -8.09 -3.93
C ILE A 106 1.22 -7.17 -5.08
N GLY A 107 2.37 -6.51 -4.96
CA GLY A 107 2.74 -5.49 -5.93
C GLY A 107 4.18 -5.08 -5.92
N VAL A 108 4.44 -4.06 -6.72
CA VAL A 108 5.74 -3.40 -6.85
C VAL A 108 5.60 -1.90 -6.61
N SER A 109 6.65 -1.28 -6.10
CA SER A 109 6.70 0.15 -5.80
C SER A 109 7.91 0.80 -6.45
N VAL A 110 7.73 1.99 -7.00
CA VAL A 110 8.85 2.92 -7.25
C VAL A 110 8.84 3.97 -6.15
N VAL A 111 9.98 4.16 -5.50
CA VAL A 111 10.13 5.02 -4.32
C VAL A 111 11.17 6.11 -4.58
N PRO A 112 10.78 7.25 -5.17
CA PRO A 112 11.63 8.43 -5.23
C PRO A 112 11.79 9.07 -3.85
N SER A 113 12.97 9.60 -3.56
CA SER A 113 13.28 10.25 -2.29
C SER A 113 14.18 11.47 -2.45
N THR A 114 14.25 12.30 -1.41
CA THR A 114 15.12 13.47 -1.37
C THR A 114 16.61 13.14 -1.17
N GLY A 115 16.96 11.88 -0.93
CA GLY A 115 18.21 11.54 -0.24
C GLY A 115 18.14 11.92 1.23
N GLU A 116 19.21 11.62 1.97
CA GLU A 116 19.31 11.99 3.39
C GLU A 116 19.45 13.50 3.55
N LEU A 117 18.61 14.08 4.42
CA LEU A 117 18.60 15.50 4.75
C LEU A 117 19.78 15.81 5.68
N GLY A 118 20.91 16.17 5.08
CA GLY A 118 22.17 16.35 5.79
C GLY A 118 22.64 15.04 6.42
N ASN A 119 23.17 15.10 7.64
CA ASN A 119 23.72 13.93 8.36
C ASN A 119 22.70 13.28 9.31
N SER A 120 21.41 13.50 9.11
CA SER A 120 20.37 13.08 10.05
C SER A 120 19.92 11.62 9.87
N GLY A 121 20.20 11.01 8.72
CA GLY A 121 19.59 9.76 8.29
C GLY A 121 18.11 9.90 7.89
N ILE A 122 17.52 11.11 7.97
CA ILE A 122 16.11 11.34 7.64
C ILE A 122 15.99 11.65 6.15
N LYS A 123 15.04 11.04 5.46
CA LYS A 123 14.68 11.37 4.08
C LYS A 123 13.17 11.47 3.91
N LEU A 124 12.73 12.35 3.02
CA LEU A 124 11.35 12.38 2.54
C LEU A 124 11.25 11.51 1.30
N TYR A 125 10.16 10.78 1.18
CA TYR A 125 9.92 9.95 0.01
C TYR A 125 8.47 10.03 -0.45
N ALA A 126 8.27 9.71 -1.71
CA ALA A 126 6.97 9.34 -2.25
C ALA A 126 7.04 7.88 -2.71
N ARG A 127 5.89 7.23 -2.83
CA ARG A 127 5.80 5.92 -3.48
C ARG A 127 4.67 5.91 -4.49
N LEU A 128 4.89 5.19 -5.58
CA LEU A 128 3.87 4.82 -6.55
C LEU A 128 3.87 3.31 -6.66
N ASN A 129 2.72 2.71 -6.42
CA ASN A 129 2.53 1.28 -6.36
C ASN A 129 1.70 0.80 -7.56
N ALA A 130 2.00 -0.41 -8.00
CA ALA A 130 1.16 -1.16 -8.91
C ALA A 130 1.00 -2.57 -8.35
N SER A 131 -0.24 -2.98 -8.07
CA SER A 131 -0.54 -4.23 -7.39
C SER A 131 -1.67 -5.01 -8.07
N ILE A 132 -1.65 -6.32 -7.86
CA ILE A 132 -2.82 -7.18 -8.03
C ILE A 132 -3.47 -7.27 -6.65
N VAL A 133 -4.79 -7.14 -6.62
CA VAL A 133 -5.54 -7.11 -5.36
C VAL A 133 -6.69 -8.11 -5.37
N SER A 134 -7.00 -8.63 -4.19
CA SER A 134 -8.20 -9.40 -3.89
C SER A 134 -8.98 -8.63 -2.84
N ALA A 135 -10.23 -8.30 -3.12
CA ALA A 135 -11.13 -7.60 -2.23
C ALA A 135 -12.33 -8.49 -1.92
N ASP A 136 -12.66 -8.65 -0.65
CA ASP A 136 -13.77 -9.46 -0.19
C ASP A 136 -14.67 -8.62 0.72
N ALA A 137 -15.97 -8.72 0.50
CA ALA A 137 -17.00 -8.09 1.32
C ALA A 137 -17.92 -9.19 1.85
N GLU A 138 -18.06 -9.26 3.17
CA GLU A 138 -18.96 -10.19 3.85
C GLU A 138 -19.97 -9.40 4.70
N VAL A 139 -21.26 -9.67 4.51
CA VAL A 139 -22.32 -9.12 5.36
C VAL A 139 -22.84 -10.22 6.28
N SER A 140 -22.68 -10.04 7.59
CA SER A 140 -23.27 -10.90 8.60
C SER A 140 -24.43 -10.19 9.30
N GLY A 141 -25.57 -10.88 9.52
CA GLY A 141 -26.75 -10.33 10.20
C GLY A 141 -28.00 -10.21 9.32
N SER A 142 -28.92 -9.32 9.71
CA SER A 142 -30.23 -9.14 9.06
C SER A 142 -30.14 -7.97 8.07
N SER A 143 -29.75 -8.23 6.81
CA SER A 143 -29.69 -7.29 5.68
C SER A 143 -29.69 -5.79 6.06
N LEU A 144 -28.52 -5.13 6.04
CA LEU A 144 -28.47 -3.67 6.13
C LEU A 144 -29.20 -3.13 4.89
N ASN A 145 -30.38 -2.52 5.02
CA ASN A 145 -31.10 -1.84 3.92
C ASN A 145 -31.20 -2.62 2.57
N GLY A 146 -31.24 -3.95 2.58
CA GLY A 146 -31.30 -4.76 1.34
C GLY A 146 -29.95 -5.04 0.66
N TYR A 147 -28.82 -4.68 1.27
CA TYR A 147 -27.49 -5.08 0.83
C TYR A 147 -27.18 -6.51 1.30
N THR A 148 -27.35 -7.48 0.39
CA THR A 148 -26.66 -8.78 0.45
C THR A 148 -25.41 -8.68 -0.41
N LEU A 149 -24.35 -8.06 0.10
CA LEU A 149 -23.04 -8.03 -0.58
C LEU A 149 -22.18 -9.14 0.03
N ASN A 150 -22.25 -10.33 -0.57
CA ASN A 150 -21.16 -11.29 -0.48
C ASN A 150 -20.49 -11.27 -1.86
N SER A 151 -19.45 -10.46 -1.99
CA SER A 151 -18.70 -10.29 -3.23
C SER A 151 -17.22 -10.50 -2.97
N SER A 152 -16.56 -11.08 -3.96
CA SER A 152 -15.13 -11.28 -4.00
C SER A 152 -14.67 -10.86 -5.38
N ASP A 153 -13.84 -9.83 -5.43
CA ASP A 153 -13.32 -9.27 -6.67
C ASP A 153 -11.80 -9.35 -6.69
N THR A 154 -11.25 -9.59 -7.87
CA THR A 154 -9.82 -9.56 -8.11
C THR A 154 -9.53 -8.59 -9.24
N GLY A 155 -8.61 -7.67 -8.97
CA GLY A 155 -8.32 -6.58 -9.88
C GLY A 155 -6.87 -6.14 -9.81
N ALA A 156 -6.62 -4.98 -10.38
CA ALA A 156 -5.36 -4.27 -10.28
C ALA A 156 -5.59 -2.90 -9.65
N MET A 157 -4.64 -2.43 -8.86
CA MET A 157 -4.70 -1.14 -8.19
C MET A 157 -3.40 -0.36 -8.40
N LEU A 158 -3.55 0.94 -8.60
CA LEU A 158 -2.50 1.94 -8.58
C LEU A 158 -2.75 2.85 -7.38
N ASP A 159 -1.92 2.72 -6.36
CA ASP A 159 -1.95 3.56 -5.18
C ASP A 159 -0.64 4.34 -5.03
N GLY A 160 -0.69 5.42 -4.27
CA GLY A 160 0.45 6.29 -4.07
C GLY A 160 0.45 6.90 -2.69
N GLY A 161 1.61 7.36 -2.27
CA GLY A 161 1.74 7.93 -0.93
C GLY A 161 3.01 8.74 -0.75
N VAL A 162 3.08 9.37 0.41
CA VAL A 162 4.21 10.16 0.85
C VAL A 162 4.59 9.78 2.27
N GLY A 163 5.87 9.88 2.60
CA GLY A 163 6.36 9.46 3.90
C GLY A 163 7.70 10.07 4.29
N ILE A 164 8.06 9.78 5.53
CA ILE A 164 9.34 10.11 6.13
C ILE A 164 10.00 8.79 6.51
N GLN A 165 11.25 8.62 6.11
CA GLN A 165 12.10 7.51 6.54
C GLN A 165 13.22 8.07 7.41
N TRP A 166 13.52 7.37 8.51
CA TRP A 166 14.69 7.60 9.32
C TRP A 166 15.58 6.37 9.33
N ASN A 167 16.76 6.48 8.73
CA ASN A 167 17.85 5.53 8.84
C ASN A 167 18.53 5.74 10.20
N ILE A 168 18.13 4.94 11.20
CA ILE A 168 18.68 5.02 12.56
C ILE A 168 20.19 4.78 12.53
N ASN A 169 20.60 3.83 11.70
CA ASN A 169 21.99 3.49 11.43
C ASN A 169 22.10 2.79 10.08
N ASP A 170 23.26 2.20 9.80
CA ASP A 170 23.50 1.49 8.54
C ASP A 170 22.57 0.30 8.28
N ASN A 171 22.01 -0.29 9.34
CA ASN A 171 21.24 -1.51 9.25
C ASN A 171 19.77 -1.32 9.57
N PHE A 172 19.35 -0.30 10.32
CA PHE A 172 17.97 -0.18 10.77
C PHE A 172 17.33 1.10 10.24
N MET A 173 16.07 0.98 9.84
CA MET A 173 15.25 2.11 9.43
C MET A 173 13.85 2.05 10.02
N ILE A 174 13.25 3.22 10.20
CA ILE A 174 11.83 3.41 10.53
C ILE A 174 11.19 4.26 9.44
N ARG A 175 9.95 3.97 9.08
CA ARG A 175 9.15 4.75 8.13
C ARG A 175 7.81 5.10 8.74
N GLY A 176 7.33 6.30 8.43
CA GLY A 176 5.92 6.66 8.54
C GLY A 176 5.44 7.15 7.20
N GLU A 177 4.30 6.65 6.73
CA GLU A 177 3.71 7.06 5.45
C GLU A 177 2.20 7.14 5.49
N TYR A 178 1.66 7.92 4.57
CA TYR A 178 0.25 7.99 4.24
C TYR A 178 0.06 7.51 2.80
N LEU A 179 -0.88 6.59 2.60
CA LEU A 179 -1.21 5.98 1.31
C LEU A 179 -2.65 6.32 0.91
N THR A 180 -2.88 6.43 -0.40
CA THR A 180 -4.19 6.62 -1.01
C THR A 180 -4.24 5.91 -2.36
N ASN A 181 -5.40 5.35 -2.71
CA ASN A 181 -5.65 4.86 -4.07
C ASN A 181 -5.68 6.04 -5.05
N LEU A 182 -5.19 5.79 -6.27
CA LEU A 182 -5.18 6.74 -7.38
C LEU A 182 -6.06 6.25 -8.53
N ALA A 183 -6.02 4.94 -8.81
CA ALA A 183 -6.83 4.30 -9.85
C ALA A 183 -6.88 2.79 -9.61
N ASP A 184 -7.97 2.17 -10.04
CA ASP A 184 -8.14 0.74 -10.01
C ASP A 184 -8.78 0.23 -11.31
N SER A 185 -8.74 -1.09 -11.49
CA SER A 185 -9.35 -1.78 -12.61
C SER A 185 -9.93 -3.10 -12.13
N SER A 186 -11.17 -3.36 -12.55
CA SER A 186 -11.91 -4.58 -12.20
C SER A 186 -12.22 -4.69 -10.71
N LEU A 187 -12.35 -3.54 -10.03
CA LEU A 187 -12.81 -3.41 -8.65
C LEU A 187 -14.03 -2.48 -8.58
N ASP A 188 -14.75 -2.32 -9.69
CA ASP A 188 -15.79 -1.29 -9.88
C ASP A 188 -16.83 -1.32 -8.73
N ASP A 189 -17.24 -2.52 -8.28
CA ASP A 189 -18.19 -2.69 -7.16
C ASP A 189 -17.60 -2.32 -5.78
N PHE A 190 -16.28 -2.21 -5.64
CA PHE A 190 -15.61 -1.75 -4.42
C PHE A 190 -15.18 -0.28 -4.52
N SER A 191 -14.52 0.13 -5.60
CA SER A 191 -13.98 1.49 -5.72
C SER A 191 -15.05 2.55 -5.90
N ASP A 192 -16.24 2.20 -6.38
CA ASP A 192 -17.39 3.13 -6.42
C ASP A 192 -17.88 3.52 -5.02
N TYR A 193 -17.74 2.63 -4.03
CA TYR A 193 -18.31 2.83 -2.68
C TYR A 193 -17.26 3.09 -1.59
N PHE A 194 -16.01 2.67 -1.81
CA PHE A 194 -14.95 2.73 -0.81
C PHE A 194 -13.69 3.41 -1.35
N ASP A 195 -13.09 4.25 -0.52
CA ASP A 195 -11.76 4.83 -0.72
C ASP A 195 -10.72 4.00 0.03
N TYR A 196 -9.64 3.62 -0.64
CA TYR A 196 -8.49 2.99 0.03
C TYR A 196 -7.50 4.06 0.45
N GLN A 197 -7.35 4.28 1.76
CA GLN A 197 -6.44 5.28 2.31
C GLN A 197 -6.04 4.96 3.75
N GLY A 198 -4.96 5.59 4.22
CA GLY A 198 -4.60 5.59 5.64
C GLY A 198 -3.12 5.77 5.91
N ALA A 199 -2.74 5.70 7.18
CA ALA A 199 -1.37 5.86 7.62
C ALA A 199 -0.77 4.54 8.11
N GLN A 200 0.51 4.30 7.84
CA GLN A 200 1.26 3.18 8.41
C GLN A 200 2.64 3.58 8.92
N ILE A 201 3.16 2.76 9.82
CA ILE A 201 4.53 2.81 10.34
C ILE A 201 5.21 1.49 10.01
N ALA A 202 6.44 1.53 9.52
CA ALA A 202 7.22 0.34 9.23
C ALA A 202 8.60 0.38 9.86
N VAL A 203 9.10 -0.80 10.24
CA VAL A 203 10.47 -1.03 10.68
C VAL A 203 11.17 -1.90 9.63
N GLY A 204 12.42 -1.59 9.32
CA GLY A 204 13.17 -2.31 8.31
C GLY A 204 14.63 -2.53 8.66
N TYR A 205 15.20 -3.52 8.00
CA TYR A 205 16.60 -3.91 8.12
C TYR A 205 17.29 -3.85 6.75
N ARG A 206 18.43 -3.18 6.67
CA ARG A 206 19.24 -2.89 5.49
C ARG A 206 20.54 -3.72 5.50
N PHE A 207 20.88 -4.32 4.37
CA PHE A 207 22.04 -5.20 4.18
C PHE A 207 22.64 -5.09 2.77
#